data_AF-A0AA39PY26-F1
#
_entry.id   AF-A0AA39PY26-F1
#
_cell.length_a   1.000
_cell.length_b   1.000
_cell.length_c   1.000
_cell.angle_alpha   90.00
_cell.angle_beta   90.00
_cell.angle_gamma   90.00
#
_symmetry.space_group_name_H-M   'P 1'
#
loop_
_entity.id
_entity.type
_entity.pdbx_description
1 polymer ?
#
loop_
_entity_poly.entity_id
_entity_poly.type
_entity_poly.pdbx_seq_one_letter_code
_entity_poly.pdbx_strand_id
1 'polypeptide(L)'
;ASRFWAVLIGIDAYESNPLHGCVSDALSMKRLLIHIGMPEYRIQYLLGSRNTSRNDPLTPSRTNIVNMLYSLVDNPDIERGDNIVIYYAGHGSSYHCSDHFSTALGFKCRNSDVCPIEALCPIDRDTTDAYGRPIPDLSDRELNALFTEISLSKGHKITFFADC
;
A
#
# COMPACT_ATOMS: atom_id res chain seq x y z
N ALA A 1 27.72 -1.25 8.68
CA ALA A 1 26.43 -1.84 9.11
C ALA A 1 25.39 -1.54 8.04
N SER A 2 24.50 -2.48 7.71
CA SER A 2 23.45 -2.26 6.72
C SER A 2 22.39 -1.29 7.27
N ARG A 3 22.05 -0.26 6.51
CA ARG A 3 21.01 0.71 6.88
C ARG A 3 19.64 0.21 6.43
N PHE A 4 18.61 0.54 7.19
CA PHE A 4 17.23 0.17 6.88
C PHE A 4 16.32 1.41 6.90
N TRP A 5 15.30 1.35 6.04
CA TRP A 5 14.20 2.30 5.94
C TRP A 5 12.89 1.53 5.94
N ALA A 6 11.82 2.15 6.45
CA ALA A 6 10.53 1.50 6.53
C ALA A 6 9.35 2.40 6.16
N VAL A 7 8.36 1.81 5.51
CA VAL A 7 7.01 2.36 5.33
C VAL A 7 6.02 1.38 5.93
N LEU A 8 5.18 1.84 6.86
CA LEU A 8 4.20 1.03 7.57
C LEU A 8 2.79 1.57 7.34
N ILE A 9 1.87 0.74 6.88
CA ILE A 9 0.49 1.14 6.59
C ILE A 9 -0.44 0.22 7.39
N GLY A 10 -1.33 0.81 8.18
CA GLY A 10 -2.31 0.06 8.97
C GLY A 10 -3.68 0.71 8.88
N ILE A 11 -4.70 -0.02 8.45
CA ILE A 11 -6.03 0.55 8.17
C ILE A 11 -7.12 -0.26 8.87
N ASP A 12 -7.82 0.37 9.82
CA ASP A 12 -8.95 -0.20 10.54
C ASP A 12 -10.28 0.41 10.06
N ALA A 13 -10.31 1.73 9.91
CA ALA A 13 -11.52 2.52 9.76
C ALA A 13 -12.04 2.62 8.32
N TYR A 14 -12.13 1.48 7.64
CA TYR A 14 -12.88 1.37 6.39
C TYR A 14 -14.35 1.76 6.60
N GLU A 15 -14.93 2.42 5.60
CA GLU A 15 -16.36 2.78 5.63
C GLU A 15 -17.26 1.53 5.63
N SER A 16 -16.89 0.54 4.81
CA SER A 16 -17.52 -0.78 4.75
C SER A 16 -16.62 -1.81 5.46
N ASN A 17 -17.22 -2.71 6.25
CA ASN A 17 -16.53 -3.81 6.95
C ASN A 17 -15.26 -3.37 7.72
N PRO A 18 -15.38 -2.50 8.73
CA PRO A 18 -14.21 -2.01 9.47
C PRO A 18 -13.44 -3.15 10.15
N LEU A 19 -12.12 -3.00 10.22
CA LEU A 19 -11.19 -3.88 10.92
C LEU A 19 -10.79 -3.24 12.27
N HIS A 20 -10.09 -4.00 13.12
CA HIS A 20 -9.75 -3.58 14.48
C HIS A 20 -8.32 -3.93 14.93
N GLY A 21 -7.50 -4.51 14.04
CA GLY A 21 -6.16 -5.01 14.35
C GLY A 21 -5.05 -4.33 13.56
N CYS A 22 -5.33 -3.84 12.35
CA CYS A 22 -4.33 -3.45 11.38
C CYS A 22 -3.49 -2.26 11.83
N VAL A 23 -4.09 -1.27 12.51
CA VAL A 23 -3.35 -0.16 13.13
C VAL A 23 -2.44 -0.67 14.25
N SER A 24 -2.93 -1.60 15.07
CA SER A 24 -2.13 -2.23 16.14
C SER A 24 -0.97 -3.03 15.56
N ASP A 25 -1.17 -3.74 14.46
CA ASP A 25 -0.14 -4.56 13.82
C ASP A 25 0.96 -3.68 13.20
N ALA A 26 0.59 -2.62 12.49
CA ALA A 26 1.54 -1.63 11.97
C ALA A 26 2.36 -0.96 13.09
N LEU A 27 1.72 -0.59 14.21
CA LEU A 27 2.42 -0.03 15.38
C LEU A 27 3.32 -1.07 16.07
N SER A 28 2.93 -2.35 16.07
CA SER A 28 3.75 -3.43 16.61
C SER A 28 4.99 -3.68 15.73
N MET A 29 4.84 -3.65 14.41
CA MET A 29 5.95 -3.68 13.47
C MET A 29 6.89 -2.49 13.68
N LYS A 30 6.35 -1.27 13.88
CA LYS A 30 7.16 -0.08 14.23
C LYS A 30 8.02 -0.32 15.47
N ARG A 31 7.41 -0.80 16.56
CA ARG A 31 8.11 -1.08 17.83
C ARG A 31 9.19 -2.15 17.64
N LEU A 32 8.91 -3.20 16.87
CA LEU A 32 9.87 -4.25 16.55
C LEU A 32 11.08 -3.68 15.80
N LEU A 33 10.86 -2.88 14.75
CA LEU A 33 11.92 -2.27 13.95
C LEU A 33 12.82 -1.36 14.80
N ILE A 34 12.23 -0.56 15.70
CA ILE A 34 12.98 0.27 16.65
C ILE A 34 13.77 -0.61 17.63
N HIS A 35 13.17 -1.67 18.16
CA HIS A 35 13.81 -2.59 19.09
C HIS A 35 15.04 -3.28 18.49
N ILE A 36 15.01 -3.64 17.20
CA ILE A 36 16.16 -4.21 16.49
C ILE A 36 17.17 -3.16 16.01
N GLY A 37 17.01 -1.89 16.40
CA GLY A 37 18.00 -0.83 16.21
C GLY A 37 17.76 0.10 15.02
N MET A 38 16.58 0.08 14.38
CA MET A 38 16.23 1.06 13.34
C MET A 38 15.91 2.42 13.97
N PRO A 39 16.56 3.53 13.55
CA PRO A 39 16.19 4.86 14.03
C PRO A 39 14.77 5.26 13.60
N GLU A 40 13.99 5.83 14.52
CA GLU A 40 12.58 6.16 14.27
C GLU A 40 12.38 7.12 13.08
N TYR A 41 13.30 8.06 12.86
CA TYR A 41 13.23 9.00 11.74
C TYR A 41 13.33 8.33 10.34
N ARG A 42 13.70 7.04 10.27
CA ARG A 42 13.71 6.24 9.03
C ARG A 42 12.44 5.42 8.85
N ILE A 43 11.45 5.58 9.73
CA ILE A 43 10.17 4.88 9.69
C ILE A 43 9.09 5.89 9.37
N GLN A 44 8.50 5.76 8.19
CA GLN A 44 7.29 6.48 7.81
C GLN A 44 6.07 5.58 8.01
N TYR A 45 4.91 6.17 8.31
CA TYR A 45 3.70 5.39 8.51
C TYR A 45 2.41 6.15 8.16
N LEU A 46 1.39 5.42 7.73
CA LEU A 46 0.03 5.90 7.49
C LEU A 46 -0.94 5.04 8.30
N LEU A 47 -1.77 5.65 9.15
CA LEU A 47 -2.65 4.91 10.07
C LEU A 47 -4.09 5.36 9.92
N GLY A 48 -4.97 4.43 9.58
CA GLY A 48 -6.38 4.65 9.34
C GLY A 48 -7.23 4.19 10.52
N SER A 49 -7.31 4.98 11.58
CA SER A 49 -8.18 4.73 12.73
C SER A 49 -9.47 5.58 12.68
N ARG A 50 -10.46 5.29 13.53
CA ARG A 50 -11.71 6.07 13.62
C ARG A 50 -11.51 7.55 13.97
N ASN A 51 -10.37 7.90 14.57
CA ASN A 51 -10.07 9.28 14.97
C ASN A 51 -9.30 10.07 13.90
N THR A 52 -8.94 9.42 12.80
CA THR A 52 -8.15 10.05 11.73
C THR A 52 -9.06 10.93 10.88
N SER A 53 -8.71 12.22 10.76
CA SER A 53 -9.43 13.13 9.86
C SER A 53 -9.17 12.72 8.42
N ARG A 54 -10.19 12.68 7.56
CA ARG A 54 -10.00 12.39 6.12
C ARG A 54 -9.00 13.35 5.42
N ASN A 55 -8.79 14.54 5.99
CA ASN A 55 -7.85 15.55 5.49
C ASN A 55 -6.45 15.47 6.14
N ASP A 56 -6.22 14.52 7.05
CA ASP A 56 -4.92 14.31 7.66
C ASP A 56 -3.94 13.74 6.62
N PRO A 57 -2.76 14.36 6.40
CA PRO A 57 -1.74 13.83 5.48
C PRO A 57 -1.25 12.42 5.84
N LEU A 58 -1.46 11.97 7.08
CA LEU A 58 -1.14 10.61 7.54
C LEU A 58 -2.29 9.61 7.35
N THR A 59 -3.42 10.05 6.78
CA THR A 59 -4.52 9.16 6.39
C THR A 59 -4.05 8.23 5.28
N PRO A 60 -4.29 6.91 5.37
CA PRO A 60 -3.92 5.95 4.33
C PRO A 60 -4.90 5.96 3.15
N SER A 61 -5.10 7.16 2.56
CA SER A 61 -5.81 7.34 1.29
C SER A 61 -5.00 6.75 0.15
N ARG A 62 -5.66 6.45 -0.97
CA ARG A 62 -4.98 5.94 -2.17
C ARG A 62 -3.80 6.82 -2.57
N THR A 63 -4.03 8.13 -2.63
CA THR A 63 -3.02 9.12 -2.99
C THR A 63 -1.86 9.14 -2.00
N ASN A 64 -2.13 9.11 -0.70
CA ASN A 64 -1.07 9.16 0.31
C ASN A 64 -0.23 7.88 0.32
N ILE A 65 -0.84 6.70 0.12
CA ILE A 65 -0.10 5.43 0.00
C ILE A 65 0.84 5.49 -1.21
N VAL A 66 0.34 5.87 -2.39
CA VAL A 66 1.17 5.97 -3.60
C VAL A 66 2.28 7.00 -3.41
N ASN A 67 1.99 8.18 -2.89
CA ASN A 67 2.98 9.23 -2.64
C ASN A 67 4.05 8.78 -1.63
N MET A 68 3.65 8.09 -0.56
CA MET A 68 4.57 7.55 0.46
C MET A 68 5.53 6.52 -0.15
N LEU A 69 5.02 5.58 -0.95
CA LEU A 69 5.83 4.59 -1.65
C LEU A 69 6.77 5.24 -2.69
N TYR A 70 6.24 6.19 -3.47
CA TYR A 70 7.03 6.92 -4.46
C TYR A 70 8.11 7.80 -3.80
N SER A 71 7.86 8.33 -2.60
CA SER A 71 8.86 9.11 -1.86
C SER A 71 10.15 8.33 -1.58
N LEU A 72 10.09 7.00 -1.53
CA LEU A 72 11.28 6.15 -1.38
C LEU A 72 12.21 6.24 -2.59
N VAL A 73 11.68 6.51 -3.78
CA VAL A 73 12.44 6.65 -5.04
C VAL A 73 13.31 7.92 -4.99
N ASP A 74 12.72 9.03 -4.54
CA ASP A 74 13.34 10.36 -4.59
C ASP A 74 14.05 10.76 -3.30
N ASN A 75 13.89 10.00 -2.22
CA ASN A 75 14.50 10.34 -0.94
C ASN A 75 16.05 10.32 -1.03
N PRO A 76 16.74 11.47 -0.88
CA PRO A 76 18.20 11.55 -1.03
C PRO A 76 18.96 10.86 0.11
N ASP A 77 18.31 10.65 1.26
CA ASP A 77 18.90 9.96 2.40
C ASP A 77 18.91 8.44 2.22
N ILE A 78 18.11 7.89 1.30
CA ILE A 78 18.13 6.46 0.96
C ILE A 78 19.19 6.23 -0.11
N GLU A 79 20.28 5.60 0.32
CA GLU A 79 21.38 5.24 -0.56
C GLU A 79 21.11 3.93 -1.31
N ARG A 80 21.70 3.78 -2.49
CA ARG A 80 21.59 2.54 -3.25
C ARG A 80 22.20 1.39 -2.47
N GLY A 81 21.42 0.34 -2.24
CA GLY A 81 21.80 -0.85 -1.47
C GLY A 81 21.38 -0.82 0.00
N ASP A 82 20.76 0.26 0.47
CA ASP A 82 19.99 0.29 1.73
C ASP A 82 18.83 -0.72 1.66
N ASN A 83 18.42 -1.24 2.82
CA ASN A 83 17.29 -2.17 2.90
C ASN A 83 15.99 -1.38 3.09
N ILE A 84 14.96 -1.75 2.36
CA ILE A 84 13.64 -1.11 2.41
C ILE A 84 12.63 -2.14 2.88
N VAL A 85 11.94 -1.85 3.98
CA VAL A 85 10.85 -2.66 4.52
C VAL A 85 9.53 -1.93 4.25
N ILE A 86 8.59 -2.63 3.63
CA ILE A 86 7.24 -2.11 3.40
C ILE A 86 6.29 -3.09 4.11
N TYR A 87 5.48 -2.57 5.01
CA TYR A 87 4.50 -3.36 5.76
C TYR A 87 3.12 -2.78 5.52
N TYR A 88 2.17 -3.62 5.16
CA TYR A 88 0.77 -3.28 5.00
C TYR A 88 -0.09 -4.23 5.84
N ALA A 89 -1.01 -3.65 6.61
CA ALA A 89 -2.11 -4.36 7.25
C ALA A 89 -3.44 -3.65 6.91
N GLY A 90 -4.41 -4.40 6.39
CA GLY A 90 -5.68 -3.84 5.94
C GLY A 90 -6.46 -4.85 5.10
N HIS A 91 -7.50 -4.41 4.40
CA HIS A 91 -8.21 -5.28 3.46
C HIS A 91 -7.38 -5.54 2.20
N GLY A 92 -7.36 -6.80 1.77
CA GLY A 92 -7.08 -7.19 0.38
C GLY A 92 -8.37 -7.32 -0.43
N SER A 93 -8.27 -7.26 -1.75
CA SER A 93 -9.38 -7.57 -2.66
C SER A 93 -8.87 -8.24 -3.93
N SER A 94 -9.71 -9.08 -4.52
CA SER A 94 -9.40 -9.87 -5.71
C SER A 94 -10.46 -9.63 -6.77
N TYR A 95 -10.04 -9.21 -7.96
CA TYR A 95 -10.92 -8.81 -9.05
C TYR A 95 -10.77 -9.76 -10.24
N HIS A 96 -11.84 -10.46 -10.60
CA HIS A 96 -11.85 -11.34 -11.77
C HIS A 96 -12.39 -10.65 -13.02
N CYS A 97 -11.79 -10.95 -14.17
CA CYS A 97 -12.27 -10.46 -15.49
C CYS A 97 -13.74 -10.83 -15.75
N SER A 98 -14.17 -12.03 -15.29
CA SER A 98 -15.54 -12.50 -15.41
C SER A 98 -16.56 -11.60 -14.73
N ASP A 99 -16.18 -10.95 -13.64
CA ASP A 99 -17.10 -10.25 -12.76
C ASP A 99 -17.41 -8.83 -13.26
N HIS A 100 -16.57 -8.32 -14.17
CA HIS A 100 -16.63 -6.93 -14.65
C HIS A 100 -16.71 -6.78 -16.18
N PHE A 101 -16.41 -7.81 -16.97
CA PHE A 101 -16.41 -7.73 -18.45
C PHE A 101 -17.53 -8.52 -19.13
N SER A 102 -18.73 -8.56 -18.54
CA SER A 102 -19.93 -8.91 -19.29
C SER A 102 -20.44 -7.67 -20.05
N THR A 103 -20.21 -7.67 -21.37
CA THR A 103 -20.90 -6.88 -22.42
C THR A 103 -20.61 -5.38 -22.58
N ALA A 104 -19.86 -5.05 -23.65
CA ALA A 104 -20.13 -3.92 -24.58
C ALA A 104 -19.25 -4.02 -25.85
N LEU A 105 -18.02 -4.52 -25.71
CA LEU A 105 -17.01 -4.51 -26.80
C LEU A 105 -16.66 -5.89 -27.37
N GLY A 106 -17.37 -6.95 -27.00
CA GLY A 106 -17.13 -8.30 -27.55
C GLY A 106 -15.79 -8.95 -27.14
N PHE A 107 -15.01 -8.31 -26.26
CA PHE A 107 -13.83 -8.93 -25.65
C PHE A 107 -14.29 -10.04 -24.71
N LYS A 108 -14.26 -11.28 -25.19
CA LYS A 108 -14.31 -12.44 -24.33
C LYS A 108 -12.97 -12.52 -23.61
N CYS A 109 -12.95 -12.42 -22.28
CA CYS A 109 -11.80 -12.89 -21.49
C CYS A 109 -11.47 -14.28 -22.04
N ARG A 110 -10.26 -14.50 -22.55
CA ARG A 110 -9.93 -15.82 -23.08
C ARG A 110 -10.04 -16.77 -21.90
N ASN A 111 -10.58 -17.98 -22.10
CA ASN A 111 -10.75 -19.00 -21.05
C ASN A 111 -9.44 -19.39 -20.30
N SER A 112 -8.31 -18.72 -20.62
CA SER A 112 -6.98 -18.80 -20.04
C SER A 112 -6.55 -17.56 -19.21
N ASP A 113 -7.35 -16.52 -19.04
CA ASP A 113 -7.04 -15.34 -18.20
C ASP A 113 -7.36 -15.61 -16.72
N VAL A 114 -6.75 -16.68 -16.19
CA VAL A 114 -7.11 -17.41 -14.95
C VAL A 114 -6.65 -16.72 -13.66
N CYS A 115 -5.93 -15.61 -13.72
CA CYS A 115 -5.39 -14.95 -12.53
C CYS A 115 -6.19 -13.67 -12.21
N PRO A 116 -6.87 -13.59 -11.05
CA PRO A 116 -7.46 -12.33 -10.60
C PRO A 116 -6.39 -11.25 -10.43
N ILE A 117 -6.82 -9.99 -10.51
CA ILE A 117 -6.01 -8.85 -10.09
C ILE A 117 -6.21 -8.71 -8.59
N GLU A 118 -5.14 -8.95 -7.83
CA GLU A 118 -5.12 -8.69 -6.40
C GLU A 118 -4.87 -7.20 -6.15
N ALA A 119 -5.42 -6.67 -5.06
CA ALA A 119 -5.29 -5.26 -4.73
C ALA A 119 -5.26 -5.03 -3.22
N LEU A 120 -4.53 -3.99 -2.81
CA LEU A 120 -4.59 -3.42 -1.47
C LEU A 120 -5.65 -2.34 -1.42
N CYS A 121 -6.47 -2.35 -0.38
CA CYS A 121 -7.60 -1.45 -0.28
C CYS A 121 -7.22 -0.22 0.57
N PRO A 122 -7.22 1.00 0.00
CA PRO A 122 -7.00 2.22 0.77
C PRO A 122 -8.24 2.56 1.62
N ILE A 123 -8.10 3.47 2.59
CA ILE A 123 -9.21 3.83 3.48
C ILE A 123 -10.36 4.55 2.75
N ASP A 124 -10.05 5.22 1.64
CA ASP A 124 -10.99 5.94 0.78
C ASP A 124 -11.51 5.06 -0.37
N ARG A 125 -11.36 3.72 -0.28
CA ARG A 125 -12.02 2.78 -1.19
C ARG A 125 -13.53 3.02 -1.22
N ASP A 126 -14.17 2.64 -2.32
CA ASP A 126 -15.61 2.80 -2.56
C ASP A 126 -16.11 4.25 -2.50
N THR A 127 -15.20 5.23 -2.52
CA THR A 127 -15.54 6.66 -2.59
C THR A 127 -15.13 7.27 -3.93
N THR A 128 -15.41 8.55 -4.12
CA THR A 128 -15.05 9.30 -5.33
C THR A 128 -14.05 10.42 -5.04
N ASP A 129 -13.21 10.72 -6.02
CA ASP A 129 -12.28 11.85 -5.98
C ASP A 129 -13.03 13.19 -6.13
N ALA A 130 -12.27 14.30 -6.07
CA ALA A 130 -12.81 15.65 -6.22
C ALA A 130 -13.53 15.91 -7.57
N TYR A 131 -13.33 15.04 -8.57
CA TYR A 131 -13.98 15.11 -9.88
C TYR A 131 -15.13 14.10 -10.02
N GLY A 132 -15.52 13.43 -8.94
CA GLY A 132 -16.58 12.43 -8.93
C GLY A 132 -16.19 11.08 -9.54
N ARG A 133 -14.90 10.82 -9.77
CA ARG A 133 -14.42 9.54 -10.31
C ARG A 133 -14.19 8.54 -9.18
N PRO A 134 -14.58 7.27 -9.33
CA PRO A 134 -14.30 6.24 -8.32
C PRO A 134 -12.81 6.15 -8.01
N ILE A 135 -12.46 6.05 -6.72
CA ILE A 135 -11.09 5.81 -6.27
C ILE A 135 -10.83 4.30 -6.35
N PRO A 136 -9.90 3.83 -7.21
CA PRO A 136 -9.63 2.41 -7.32
C PRO A 136 -8.67 1.93 -6.22
N ASP A 137 -8.80 0.67 -5.83
CA ASP A 137 -7.82 -0.02 -5.01
C ASP A 137 -6.44 -0.07 -5.71
N LEU A 138 -5.37 -0.32 -4.95
CA LEU A 138 -4.01 -0.39 -5.48
C LEU A 138 -3.73 -1.82 -5.97
N SER A 139 -3.78 -2.02 -7.29
CA SER A 139 -3.51 -3.33 -7.90
C SER A 139 -2.08 -3.82 -7.69
N ASP A 140 -1.90 -5.14 -7.65
CA ASP A 140 -0.61 -5.84 -7.66
C ASP A 140 0.31 -5.39 -8.81
N ARG A 141 -0.25 -5.09 -9.99
CA ARG A 141 0.48 -4.55 -11.15
C ARG A 141 1.02 -3.16 -10.88
N GLU A 142 0.23 -2.30 -10.25
CA GLU A 142 0.65 -0.93 -9.86
C GLU A 142 1.73 -0.99 -8.77
N LEU A 143 1.54 -1.84 -7.76
CA LEU A 143 2.56 -2.08 -6.73
C LEU A 143 3.85 -2.61 -7.32
N ASN A 144 3.78 -3.55 -8.26
CA ASN A 144 4.96 -4.07 -8.95
C ASN A 144 5.68 -2.98 -9.76
N ALA A 145 4.95 -2.07 -10.41
CA ALA A 145 5.53 -0.92 -11.09
C ALA A 145 6.25 0.02 -10.09
N LEU A 146 5.61 0.36 -8.98
CA LEU A 146 6.22 1.18 -7.91
C LEU A 146 7.48 0.52 -7.34
N PHE A 147 7.43 -0.77 -7.02
CA PHE A 147 8.60 -1.51 -6.50
C PHE A 147 9.71 -1.62 -7.54
N THR A 148 9.37 -1.68 -8.82
CA THR A 148 10.36 -1.63 -9.91
C THR A 148 11.10 -0.29 -9.91
N GLU A 149 10.38 0.83 -9.81
CA GLU A 149 11.01 2.17 -9.74
C GLU A 149 11.90 2.32 -8.49
N ILE A 150 11.43 1.86 -7.33
CA ILE A 150 12.24 1.84 -6.10
C ILE A 150 13.49 0.99 -6.31
N SER A 151 13.36 -0.18 -6.94
CA SER A 151 14.47 -1.09 -7.21
C SER A 151 15.49 -0.50 -8.18
N LEU A 152 15.05 0.24 -9.21
CA LEU A 152 15.92 0.93 -10.15
C LEU A 152 16.71 2.06 -9.46
N SER A 153 16.06 2.85 -8.60
CA SER A 153 16.69 3.97 -7.88
C SER A 153 17.57 3.51 -6.71
N LYS A 154 17.05 2.62 -5.86
CA LYS A 154 17.62 2.27 -4.54
C LYS A 154 18.22 0.87 -4.47
N GLY A 155 18.04 0.04 -5.49
CA GLY A 155 18.53 -1.34 -5.54
C GLY A 155 17.53 -2.36 -5.01
N HIS A 156 17.90 -3.64 -5.07
CA HIS A 156 16.95 -4.77 -5.01
C HIS A 156 16.62 -5.28 -3.61
N LYS A 157 17.00 -4.58 -2.53
CA LYS A 157 16.79 -5.04 -1.15
C LYS A 157 15.47 -4.52 -0.57
N ILE A 158 14.38 -4.88 -1.23
CA ILE A 158 13.02 -4.49 -0.85
C ILE A 158 12.32 -5.72 -0.26
N THR A 159 11.74 -5.58 0.93
CA THR A 159 10.94 -6.63 1.57
C THR A 159 9.55 -6.09 1.81
N PHE A 160 8.54 -6.77 1.27
CA PHE A 160 7.13 -6.41 1.41
C PHE A 160 6.40 -7.47 2.24
N PHE A 161 5.74 -7.02 3.30
CA PHE A 161 4.85 -7.82 4.14
C PHE A 161 3.42 -7.32 3.93
N ALA A 162 2.53 -8.24 3.58
CA ALA A 162 1.10 -7.98 3.41
C ALA A 162 0.31 -8.84 4.41
N ASP A 163 -0.42 -8.19 5.29
CA ASP A 163 -1.35 -8.77 6.27
C ASP A 163 -2.77 -8.36 5.84
N CYS A 164 -3.38 -9.20 4.99
CA CYS A 164 -4.60 -8.91 4.24
C CYS A 164 -5.64 -10.01 4.36
#